data_AF-A0A351P0E7-F1
#
_entry.id   AF-A0A351P0E7-F1
#
_cell.length_a   1.000
_cell.length_b   1.000
_cell.length_c   1.000
_cell.angle_alpha   90.00
_cell.angle_beta   90.00
_cell.angle_gamma   90.00
#
_symmetry.space_group_name_H-M   'P 1'
#
loop_
_entity.id
_entity.type
_entity.pdbx_description
1 polymer ?
#
loop_
_entity_poly.entity_id
_entity_poly.type
_entity_poly.pdbx_seq_one_letter_code
_entity_poly.pdbx_strand_id
1 'polypeptide(L)'
;MAGQRRDFARKVTSSDLKNIGYYSVDPADTAGNIENFIGVAQVPIGLMGPLLVNGEHAQGEFFVPMATSEGTLVASYNRGARLLREAGGAKVTVVDDAMQRAPVFIFSDAREARDFGVWVENNFEKIAEQAETTTSSGKLRDIQQFSAARMRYLRFNYTTGDAAGQNMVGKATFVACEWIKDNYPGIERYMLSGAMDTDKKHSQLNTLYTRGKRVVAEVTLPSTLIEKVMGVSGNALFKARAINQVGGLLAGSINTGAHSANGITATFIAMGQDVANVAESSAAVVYADLDDQGNYYFSITIPSLIVATFGGGTGLPTQKECLEMIGCSGSGKVRKLAEIIGATVLAGELSLMSAVLAGDWVTSHDALGRNRN
;
A
#
# COMPACT_ATOMS: atom_id res chain seq x y z
N MET A 1 33.72 -0.71 -7.22
CA MET A 1 33.06 -2.03 -7.03
C MET A 1 32.00 -2.34 -8.09
N ALA A 2 31.02 -1.46 -8.37
CA ALA A 2 29.96 -1.73 -9.36
C ALA A 2 30.48 -2.05 -10.78
N GLY A 3 31.49 -1.30 -11.26
CA GLY A 3 32.15 -1.55 -12.55
C GLY A 3 32.74 -2.96 -12.65
N GLN A 4 33.52 -3.39 -11.65
CA GLN A 4 34.12 -4.73 -11.60
C GLN A 4 33.05 -5.85 -11.64
N ARG A 5 31.92 -5.68 -10.93
CA ARG A 5 30.82 -6.65 -10.99
C ARG A 5 30.16 -6.70 -12.36
N ARG A 6 29.99 -5.54 -13.02
CA ARG A 6 29.53 -5.49 -14.42
C ARG A 6 30.53 -6.18 -15.34
N ASP A 7 31.83 -5.91 -15.22
CA ASP A 7 32.86 -6.53 -16.06
C ASP A 7 32.88 -8.05 -15.92
N PHE A 8 32.72 -8.55 -14.69
CA PHE A 8 32.51 -9.97 -14.42
C PHE A 8 31.26 -10.50 -15.15
N ALA A 9 30.11 -9.82 -14.99
CA ALA A 9 28.88 -10.22 -15.68
C ALA A 9 29.05 -10.23 -17.21
N ARG A 10 29.68 -9.21 -17.80
CA ARG A 10 29.98 -9.16 -19.24
C ARG A 10 30.81 -10.36 -19.68
N LYS A 11 31.85 -10.69 -18.91
CA LYS A 11 32.73 -11.84 -19.20
C LYS A 11 31.98 -13.17 -19.19
N VAL A 12 31.02 -13.34 -18.28
CA VAL A 12 30.26 -14.59 -18.13
C VAL A 12 29.11 -14.69 -19.13
N THR A 13 28.40 -13.58 -19.41
CA THR A 13 27.14 -13.60 -20.19
C THR A 13 27.27 -13.03 -21.60
N SER A 14 28.42 -12.45 -21.96
CA SER A 14 28.63 -11.73 -23.23
C SER A 14 27.64 -10.56 -23.47
N SER A 15 27.08 -9.98 -22.40
CA SER A 15 26.12 -8.86 -22.47
C SER A 15 26.82 -7.51 -22.24
N ASP A 16 26.42 -6.45 -22.96
CA ASP A 16 27.10 -5.12 -22.91
C ASP A 16 26.73 -4.26 -21.67
N LEU A 17 25.55 -4.48 -21.07
CA LEU A 17 25.07 -3.83 -19.84
C LEU A 17 25.10 -2.28 -19.85
N LYS A 18 25.07 -1.64 -21.04
CA LYS A 18 25.14 -0.18 -21.22
C LYS A 18 24.11 0.58 -20.37
N ASN A 19 22.84 0.25 -20.50
CA ASN A 19 21.75 0.97 -19.82
C ASN A 19 21.74 0.70 -18.31
N ILE A 20 22.04 -0.54 -17.89
CA ILE A 20 22.18 -0.88 -16.47
C ILE A 20 23.29 -0.03 -15.84
N GLY A 21 24.43 0.13 -16.54
CA GLY A 21 25.57 0.92 -16.08
C GLY A 21 25.42 2.43 -16.18
N TYR A 22 24.33 2.95 -16.74
CA TYR A 22 24.10 4.38 -16.92
C TYR A 22 23.05 4.88 -15.93
N TYR A 23 23.49 5.65 -14.94
CA TYR A 23 22.65 6.16 -13.87
C TYR A 23 23.26 7.43 -13.27
N SER A 24 22.42 8.29 -12.70
CA SER A 24 22.82 9.53 -12.02
C SER A 24 23.07 9.36 -10.52
N VAL A 25 22.58 8.28 -9.91
CA VAL A 25 22.72 8.00 -8.46
C VAL A 25 24.17 7.66 -8.10
N ASP A 26 24.69 8.20 -7.00
CA ASP A 26 25.95 7.73 -6.43
C ASP A 26 25.71 6.33 -5.85
N PRO A 27 26.46 5.29 -6.26
CA PRO A 27 26.34 3.96 -5.64
C PRO A 27 26.45 3.97 -4.11
N ALA A 28 27.15 4.93 -3.50
CA ALA A 28 27.22 5.09 -2.05
C ALA A 28 25.85 5.40 -1.42
N ASP A 29 24.98 6.15 -2.12
CA ASP A 29 23.64 6.50 -1.65
C ASP A 29 22.68 5.30 -1.62
N THR A 30 23.07 4.18 -2.25
CA THR A 30 22.30 2.93 -2.24
C THR A 30 22.66 1.99 -1.08
N ALA A 31 23.55 2.43 -0.18
CA ALA A 31 23.95 1.66 0.99
C ALA A 31 22.73 1.37 1.89
N GLY A 32 22.48 0.08 2.13
CA GLY A 32 21.31 -0.39 2.89
C GLY A 32 20.04 -0.59 2.06
N ASN A 33 20.07 -0.30 0.75
CA ASN A 33 18.97 -0.58 -0.17
C ASN A 33 19.22 -1.80 -1.05
N ILE A 34 20.48 -2.11 -1.36
CA ILE A 34 20.82 -3.20 -2.29
C ILE A 34 22.24 -3.72 -2.09
N GLU A 35 22.39 -5.05 -2.18
CA GLU A 35 23.68 -5.72 -2.22
C GLU A 35 24.12 -5.99 -3.67
N ASN A 36 25.42 -6.20 -3.88
CA ASN A 36 25.97 -6.57 -5.19
C ASN A 36 25.58 -5.61 -6.34
N PHE A 37 25.42 -4.32 -6.03
CA PHE A 37 25.03 -3.29 -7.01
C PHE A 37 25.83 -3.36 -8.31
N ILE A 38 25.10 -3.46 -9.44
CA ILE A 38 25.63 -3.40 -10.80
C ILE A 38 25.08 -2.21 -11.60
N GLY A 39 24.02 -1.55 -11.12
CA GLY A 39 23.33 -0.50 -11.87
C GLY A 39 21.84 -0.39 -11.53
N VAL A 40 21.06 0.18 -12.45
CA VAL A 40 19.63 0.47 -12.24
C VAL A 40 18.75 -0.06 -13.38
N ALA A 41 17.45 -0.26 -13.11
CA ALA A 41 16.49 -0.75 -14.10
C ALA A 41 15.91 0.34 -15.02
N GLN A 42 15.83 1.60 -14.54
CA GLN A 42 15.19 2.76 -15.20
C GLN A 42 13.72 2.50 -15.59
N VAL A 43 12.78 2.99 -14.77
CA VAL A 43 11.34 2.93 -15.05
C VAL A 43 10.85 4.32 -15.47
N PRO A 44 10.12 4.48 -16.59
CA PRO A 44 9.58 5.78 -16.99
C PRO A 44 8.67 6.39 -15.92
N ILE A 45 8.77 7.69 -15.70
CA ILE A 45 7.92 8.43 -14.76
C ILE A 45 7.05 9.41 -15.54
N GLY A 46 5.73 9.26 -15.42
CA GLY A 46 4.75 10.22 -15.91
C GLY A 46 4.19 11.10 -14.80
N LEU A 47 3.50 12.17 -15.18
CA LEU A 47 2.86 13.11 -14.25
C LEU A 47 1.34 13.06 -14.41
N MET A 48 0.65 12.84 -13.29
CA MET A 48 -0.81 12.86 -13.21
C MET A 48 -1.27 14.09 -12.44
N GLY A 49 -2.25 14.84 -12.96
CA GLY A 49 -2.89 15.93 -12.23
C GLY A 49 -3.24 17.16 -13.07
N PRO A 50 -3.70 18.25 -12.41
CA PRO A 50 -3.79 18.40 -10.96
C PRO A 50 -4.88 17.50 -10.35
N LEU A 51 -4.53 16.78 -9.28
CA LEU A 51 -5.43 16.00 -8.43
C LEU A 51 -5.84 16.87 -7.23
N LEU A 52 -7.11 17.27 -7.16
CA LEU A 52 -7.63 18.05 -6.05
C LEU A 52 -8.03 17.12 -4.89
N VAL A 53 -7.34 17.25 -3.75
CA VAL A 53 -7.56 16.45 -2.54
C VAL A 53 -8.07 17.34 -1.42
N ASN A 54 -9.10 16.85 -0.74
CA ASN A 54 -9.68 17.41 0.49
C ASN A 54 -9.58 16.35 1.60
N GLY A 55 -8.39 16.19 2.17
CA GLY A 55 -8.10 15.28 3.27
C GLY A 55 -7.66 15.98 4.56
N GLU A 56 -7.55 15.26 5.65
CA GLU A 56 -7.17 15.84 6.94
C GLU A 56 -5.69 16.29 6.95
N HIS A 57 -4.87 15.70 6.09
CA HIS A 57 -3.43 15.93 5.99
C HIS A 57 -2.98 16.47 4.62
N ALA A 58 -3.76 16.24 3.56
CA ALA A 58 -3.54 16.68 2.19
C ALA A 58 -4.69 17.61 1.74
N GLN A 59 -4.39 18.89 1.57
CA GLN A 59 -5.34 19.91 1.13
C GLN A 59 -4.78 20.63 -0.10
N GLY A 60 -5.50 20.59 -1.22
CA GLY A 60 -5.16 21.32 -2.44
C GLY A 60 -4.89 20.44 -3.67
N GLU A 61 -4.26 21.04 -4.68
CA GLU A 61 -3.91 20.37 -5.95
C GLU A 61 -2.53 19.72 -5.88
N PHE A 62 -2.43 18.48 -6.32
CA PHE A 62 -1.19 17.71 -6.38
C PHE A 62 -0.90 17.22 -7.81
N PHE A 63 0.36 17.26 -8.21
CA PHE A 63 0.85 16.63 -9.42
C PHE A 63 1.62 15.37 -9.04
N VAL A 64 1.00 14.21 -9.24
CA VAL A 64 1.43 12.92 -8.72
C VAL A 64 2.37 12.24 -9.71
N PRO A 65 3.65 11.99 -9.34
CA PRO A 65 4.56 11.17 -10.13
C PRO A 65 4.11 9.70 -10.14
N MET A 66 4.10 9.09 -11.32
CA MET A 66 3.70 7.69 -11.51
C MET A 66 4.74 6.97 -12.37
N ALA A 67 5.45 6.00 -11.79
CA ALA A 67 6.49 5.24 -12.47
C ALA A 67 5.91 3.93 -13.05
N THR A 68 5.86 3.80 -14.38
CA THR A 68 5.25 2.63 -15.02
C THR A 68 5.80 2.37 -16.43
N SER A 69 5.71 1.12 -16.87
CA SER A 69 5.88 0.71 -18.26
C SER A 69 4.57 0.35 -18.96
N GLU A 70 3.44 0.48 -18.27
CA GLU A 70 2.10 0.22 -18.82
C GLU A 70 1.58 1.45 -19.56
N GLY A 71 1.41 1.32 -20.87
CA GLY A 71 0.80 2.37 -21.69
C GLY A 71 -0.62 2.69 -21.24
N THR A 72 -1.11 3.90 -21.51
CA THR A 72 -2.41 4.45 -21.06
C THR A 72 -2.58 4.68 -19.57
N LEU A 73 -1.80 4.06 -18.68
CA LEU A 73 -2.02 4.14 -17.22
C LEU A 73 -2.07 5.60 -16.75
N VAL A 74 -1.00 6.36 -16.94
CA VAL A 74 -0.92 7.75 -16.46
C VAL A 74 -2.03 8.62 -17.08
N ALA A 75 -2.33 8.43 -18.36
CA ALA A 75 -3.41 9.15 -19.04
C ALA A 75 -4.79 8.83 -18.46
N SER A 76 -5.06 7.57 -18.13
CA SER A 76 -6.30 7.12 -17.50
C SER A 76 -6.47 7.74 -16.11
N TYR A 77 -5.43 7.68 -15.28
CA TYR A 77 -5.45 8.32 -13.96
C TYR A 77 -5.60 9.84 -14.06
N ASN A 78 -4.98 10.48 -15.07
CA ASN A 78 -5.12 11.91 -15.33
C ASN A 78 -6.56 12.31 -15.72
N ARG A 79 -7.25 11.48 -16.52
CA ARG A 79 -8.68 11.67 -16.83
C ARG A 79 -9.54 11.58 -15.57
N GLY A 80 -9.23 10.63 -14.69
CA GLY A 80 -9.86 10.52 -13.37
C GLY A 80 -9.64 11.76 -12.49
N ALA A 81 -8.40 12.25 -12.43
CA ALA A 81 -8.05 13.45 -11.65
C ALA A 81 -8.82 14.68 -12.14
N ARG A 82 -8.98 14.83 -13.46
CA ARG A 82 -9.82 15.88 -14.06
C ARG A 82 -11.27 15.79 -13.59
N LEU A 83 -11.88 14.60 -13.62
CA LEU A 83 -13.26 14.40 -13.15
C LEU A 83 -13.40 14.81 -11.68
N LEU A 84 -12.50 14.32 -10.81
CA LEU A 84 -12.52 14.66 -9.38
C LEU A 84 -12.37 16.17 -9.16
N ARG A 85 -11.45 16.82 -9.87
CA ARG A 85 -11.25 18.27 -9.80
C ARG A 85 -12.50 19.05 -10.23
N GLU A 86 -13.11 18.70 -11.36
CA GLU A 86 -14.35 19.34 -11.83
C GLU A 86 -15.52 19.10 -10.86
N ALA A 87 -15.46 18.05 -10.02
CA ALA A 87 -16.43 17.73 -8.98
C ALA A 87 -16.14 18.37 -7.60
N GLY A 88 -15.06 19.16 -7.46
CA GLY A 88 -14.69 19.80 -6.19
C GLY A 88 -13.68 19.03 -5.34
N GLY A 89 -13.12 17.94 -5.87
CA GLY A 89 -12.04 17.17 -5.26
C GLY A 89 -12.48 15.85 -4.62
N ALA A 90 -11.50 14.99 -4.35
CA ALA A 90 -11.71 13.77 -3.57
C ALA A 90 -11.63 14.09 -2.08
N LYS A 91 -12.63 13.67 -1.30
CA LYS A 91 -12.56 13.68 0.15
C LYS A 91 -11.84 12.43 0.63
N VAL A 92 -10.84 12.57 1.50
CA VAL A 92 -10.01 11.43 1.92
C VAL A 92 -9.77 11.43 3.43
N THR A 93 -9.80 10.25 4.03
CA THR A 93 -9.67 10.07 5.48
C THR A 93 -8.77 8.87 5.79
N VAL A 94 -7.80 9.05 6.69
CA VAL A 94 -7.02 7.94 7.26
C VAL A 94 -7.73 7.43 8.51
N VAL A 95 -8.47 6.32 8.36
CA VAL A 95 -9.35 5.77 9.41
C VAL A 95 -8.57 5.02 10.49
N ASP A 96 -7.47 4.37 10.14
CA ASP A 96 -6.68 3.59 11.08
C ASP A 96 -5.21 3.49 10.64
N ASP A 97 -4.32 3.21 11.59
CA ASP A 97 -2.87 3.18 11.39
C ASP A 97 -2.18 2.21 12.35
N ALA A 98 -1.85 1.01 11.87
CA ALA A 98 -1.09 0.04 12.65
C ALA A 98 -0.23 -0.85 11.74
N MET A 99 1.00 -1.11 12.15
CA MET A 99 1.88 -2.11 11.54
C MET A 99 2.08 -3.28 12.50
N GLN A 100 2.17 -4.49 11.96
CA GLN A 100 2.15 -5.71 12.75
C GLN A 100 3.37 -6.59 12.59
N ARG A 101 3.68 -7.28 13.69
CA ARG A 101 4.40 -8.56 13.70
C ARG A 101 3.56 -9.56 14.48
N ALA A 102 3.47 -10.80 13.99
CA ALA A 102 2.63 -11.82 14.63
C ALA A 102 3.42 -13.08 14.98
N PRO A 103 4.03 -13.15 16.16
CA PRO A 103 4.59 -14.38 16.68
C PRO A 103 3.52 -15.46 16.94
N VAL A 104 3.98 -16.71 16.96
CA VAL A 104 3.20 -17.87 17.40
C VAL A 104 3.95 -18.61 18.51
N PHE A 105 3.26 -18.90 19.60
CA PHE A 105 3.74 -19.65 20.75
C PHE A 105 3.09 -21.04 20.77
N ILE A 106 3.88 -22.06 21.08
CA ILE A 106 3.49 -23.49 21.02
C ILE A 106 3.60 -24.08 22.43
N PHE A 107 2.57 -24.84 22.81
CA PHE A 107 2.39 -25.43 24.15
C PHE A 107 2.19 -26.94 24.08
N SER A 108 2.12 -27.59 25.25
CA SER A 108 1.87 -29.05 25.31
C SER A 108 0.46 -29.38 24.81
N ASP A 109 -0.52 -28.55 25.16
CA ASP A 109 -1.92 -28.70 24.77
C ASP A 109 -2.65 -27.35 24.55
N ALA A 110 -3.91 -27.44 24.10
CA ALA A 110 -4.72 -26.26 23.81
C ALA A 110 -5.19 -25.49 25.07
N ARG A 111 -5.21 -26.14 26.25
CA ARG A 111 -5.57 -25.50 27.51
C ARG A 111 -4.45 -24.58 27.98
N GLU A 112 -3.21 -25.06 27.95
CA GLU A 112 -2.04 -24.22 28.22
C GLU A 112 -1.97 -23.03 27.25
N ALA A 113 -2.17 -23.26 25.95
CA ALA A 113 -2.21 -22.18 24.97
C ALA A 113 -3.32 -21.15 25.22
N ARG A 114 -4.44 -21.55 25.84
CA ARG A 114 -5.54 -20.66 26.26
C ARG A 114 -5.20 -19.91 27.53
N ASP A 115 -4.64 -20.58 28.52
CA ASP A 115 -4.23 -19.98 29.79
C ASP A 115 -3.11 -18.95 29.57
N PHE A 116 -2.20 -19.20 28.63
CA PHE A 116 -1.22 -18.22 28.16
C PHE A 116 -1.86 -16.97 27.57
N GLY A 117 -2.94 -17.09 26.81
CA GLY A 117 -3.64 -15.93 26.25
C GLY A 117 -4.25 -15.02 27.32
N VAL A 118 -4.80 -15.60 28.39
CA VAL A 118 -5.28 -14.85 29.57
C VAL A 118 -4.12 -14.18 30.29
N TRP A 119 -2.96 -14.85 30.40
CA TRP A 119 -1.77 -14.26 30.98
C TRP A 119 -1.26 -13.06 30.17
N VAL A 120 -1.29 -13.13 28.83
CA VAL A 120 -0.92 -12.01 27.94
C VAL A 120 -1.81 -10.79 28.17
N GLU A 121 -3.12 -10.98 28.31
CA GLU A 121 -4.07 -9.89 28.61
C GLU A 121 -3.72 -9.22 29.96
N ASN A 122 -3.49 -10.03 31.00
CA ASN A 122 -3.15 -9.54 32.34
C ASN A 122 -1.77 -8.88 32.44
N ASN A 123 -0.89 -9.09 31.46
CA ASN A 123 0.48 -8.55 31.45
C ASN A 123 0.75 -7.60 30.27
N PHE A 124 -0.31 -7.14 29.57
CA PHE A 124 -0.16 -6.28 28.40
C PHE A 124 0.75 -5.08 28.65
N GLU A 125 0.57 -4.37 29.77
CA GLU A 125 1.36 -3.17 30.10
C GLU A 125 2.87 -3.47 30.20
N LYS A 126 3.24 -4.58 30.83
CA LYS A 126 4.64 -5.01 30.93
C LYS A 126 5.19 -5.43 29.57
N ILE A 127 4.40 -6.13 28.78
CA ILE A 127 4.78 -6.53 27.41
C ILE A 127 5.02 -5.28 26.54
N ALA A 128 4.15 -4.28 26.65
CA ALA A 128 4.28 -3.00 25.97
C ALA A 128 5.55 -2.25 26.40
N GLU A 129 5.80 -2.14 27.71
CA GLU A 129 7.03 -1.52 28.24
C GLU A 129 8.28 -2.12 27.60
N GLN A 130 8.37 -3.46 27.55
CA GLN A 130 9.53 -4.14 26.96
C GLN A 130 9.65 -3.91 25.45
N ALA A 131 8.54 -4.00 24.71
CA ALA A 131 8.53 -3.76 23.26
C ALA A 131 9.02 -2.34 22.92
N GLU A 132 8.52 -1.35 23.67
CA GLU A 132 8.75 0.08 23.44
C GLU A 132 10.17 0.53 23.80
N THR A 133 10.94 -0.24 24.58
CA THR A 133 12.37 0.05 24.83
C THR A 133 13.23 0.13 23.55
N THR A 134 12.75 -0.46 22.45
CA THR A 134 13.51 -0.59 21.21
C THR A 134 13.27 0.54 20.20
N THR A 135 12.32 1.44 20.48
CA THR A 135 11.82 2.45 19.55
C THR A 135 11.50 3.76 20.27
N SER A 136 11.79 4.89 19.63
CA SER A 136 11.42 6.21 20.14
C SER A 136 10.10 6.74 19.56
N SER A 137 9.57 6.10 18.51
CA SER A 137 8.40 6.57 17.77
C SER A 137 7.24 5.57 17.73
N GLY A 138 7.51 4.29 18.00
CA GLY A 138 6.49 3.25 17.98
C GLY A 138 5.84 3.04 19.35
N LYS A 139 4.54 2.76 19.34
CA LYS A 139 3.79 2.38 20.55
C LYS A 139 2.98 1.11 20.29
N LEU A 140 2.98 0.18 21.23
CA LEU A 140 2.15 -1.01 21.16
C LEU A 140 0.70 -0.62 21.50
N ARG A 141 -0.20 -0.69 20.52
CA ARG A 141 -1.61 -0.34 20.67
C ARG A 141 -2.40 -1.45 21.36
N ASP A 142 -2.21 -2.68 20.87
CA ASP A 142 -2.92 -3.87 21.32
C ASP A 142 -2.20 -5.15 20.82
N ILE A 143 -2.61 -6.29 21.36
CA ILE A 143 -2.19 -7.62 20.90
C ILE A 143 -3.45 -8.43 20.58
N GLN A 144 -3.75 -8.62 19.30
CA GLN A 144 -4.84 -9.51 18.89
C GLN A 144 -4.41 -10.97 19.05
N GLN A 145 -5.32 -11.82 19.52
CA GLN A 145 -5.02 -13.21 19.81
C GLN A 145 -5.84 -14.18 18.97
N PHE A 146 -5.18 -15.17 18.38
CA PHE A 146 -5.83 -16.23 17.61
C PHE A 146 -5.33 -17.61 18.08
N SER A 147 -6.20 -18.61 18.08
CA SER A 147 -5.87 -19.97 18.54
C SER A 147 -5.99 -20.96 17.40
N ALA A 148 -5.06 -21.92 17.32
CA ALA A 148 -5.22 -23.11 16.50
C ALA A 148 -4.42 -24.26 17.11
N ALA A 149 -5.06 -25.40 17.38
CA ALA A 149 -4.45 -26.52 18.10
C ALA A 149 -3.82 -26.06 19.43
N ARG A 150 -2.59 -26.52 19.72
CA ARG A 150 -1.78 -26.13 20.88
C ARG A 150 -0.97 -24.85 20.67
N MET A 151 -1.43 -23.96 19.79
CA MET A 151 -0.73 -22.74 19.41
C MET A 151 -1.54 -21.48 19.71
N ARG A 152 -0.84 -20.44 20.16
CA ARG A 152 -1.36 -19.09 20.35
C ARG A 152 -0.62 -18.12 19.44
N TYR A 153 -1.35 -17.54 18.50
CA TYR A 153 -0.85 -16.47 17.65
C TYR A 153 -1.15 -15.14 18.31
N LEU A 154 -0.14 -14.29 18.45
CA LEU A 154 -0.25 -12.96 19.01
C LEU A 154 0.11 -11.97 17.91
N ARG A 155 -0.84 -11.17 17.43
CA ARG A 155 -0.60 -10.14 16.41
C ARG A 155 -0.44 -8.81 17.13
N PHE A 156 0.81 -8.39 17.29
CA PHE A 156 1.17 -7.14 17.97
C PHE A 156 0.94 -5.97 17.00
N ASN A 157 0.12 -5.00 17.40
CA ASN A 157 -0.24 -3.84 16.59
C ASN A 157 0.48 -2.60 17.09
N TYR A 158 1.35 -1.99 16.26
CA TYR A 158 2.10 -0.80 16.64
C TYR A 158 1.76 0.41 15.79
N THR A 159 1.81 1.60 16.38
CA THR A 159 2.06 2.83 15.60
C THR A 159 3.54 2.89 15.20
N THR A 160 3.87 3.59 14.12
CA THR A 160 5.25 3.58 13.55
C THR A 160 5.81 4.96 13.19
N GLY A 161 5.10 6.05 13.52
CA GLY A 161 5.40 7.38 12.98
C GLY A 161 5.34 7.38 11.45
N ASP A 162 6.35 7.95 10.80
CA ASP A 162 6.41 8.12 9.34
C ASP A 162 7.13 7.00 8.57
N ALA A 163 7.67 6.01 9.28
CA ALA A 163 8.23 4.82 8.66
C ALA A 163 7.13 3.80 8.34
N ALA A 164 7.33 2.98 7.29
CA ALA A 164 6.47 1.82 7.05
C ALA A 164 6.49 0.84 8.24
N GLY A 165 7.65 0.72 8.88
CA GLY A 165 7.79 0.20 10.24
C GLY A 165 8.01 -1.31 10.37
N GLN A 166 8.09 -2.09 9.28
CA GLN A 166 8.27 -3.55 9.38
C GLN A 166 9.50 -3.97 10.21
N ASN A 167 10.64 -3.30 10.02
CA ASN A 167 11.86 -3.58 10.79
C ASN A 167 11.71 -3.19 12.27
N MET A 168 11.06 -2.07 12.53
CA MET A 168 10.84 -1.56 13.88
C MET A 168 9.93 -2.51 14.67
N VAL A 169 8.78 -2.91 14.11
CA VAL A 169 7.86 -3.83 14.80
C VAL A 169 8.47 -5.22 14.96
N GLY A 170 9.29 -5.67 14.00
CA GLY A 170 10.03 -6.93 14.13
C GLY A 170 10.96 -6.95 15.34
N LYS A 171 11.73 -5.88 15.53
CA LYS A 171 12.64 -5.73 16.68
C LYS A 171 11.89 -5.57 18.00
N ALA A 172 10.85 -4.74 18.03
CA ALA A 172 10.05 -4.50 19.23
C ALA A 172 9.36 -5.78 19.70
N THR A 173 8.74 -6.53 18.78
CA THR A 173 8.09 -7.79 19.11
C THR A 173 9.10 -8.87 19.51
N PHE A 174 10.31 -8.89 18.94
CA PHE A 174 11.35 -9.82 19.38
C PHE A 174 11.71 -9.62 20.86
N VAL A 175 11.99 -8.38 21.28
CA VAL A 175 12.30 -8.07 22.69
C VAL A 175 11.14 -8.42 23.62
N ALA A 176 9.91 -8.12 23.21
CA ALA A 176 8.72 -8.53 23.95
C ALA A 176 8.60 -10.07 24.06
N CYS A 177 8.89 -10.81 22.99
CA CYS A 177 8.82 -12.28 22.99
C CYS A 177 9.88 -12.91 23.90
N GLU A 178 11.10 -12.37 23.94
CA GLU A 178 12.14 -12.86 24.85
C GLU A 178 11.73 -12.62 26.31
N TRP A 179 11.17 -11.45 26.63
CA TRP A 179 10.64 -11.20 27.97
C TRP A 179 9.47 -12.14 28.32
N ILE A 180 8.52 -12.36 27.40
CA ILE A 180 7.42 -13.29 27.60
C ILE A 180 7.94 -14.70 27.91
N LYS A 181 8.92 -15.16 27.14
CA LYS A 181 9.54 -16.49 27.31
C LYS A 181 10.21 -16.63 28.68
N ASP A 182 10.84 -15.57 29.19
CA ASP A 182 11.49 -15.59 30.50
C ASP A 182 10.50 -15.49 31.68
N ASN A 183 9.27 -14.99 31.44
CA ASN A 183 8.29 -14.69 32.49
C ASN A 183 7.04 -15.59 32.48
N TYR A 184 6.88 -16.47 31.48
CA TYR A 184 5.79 -17.44 31.43
C TYR A 184 6.32 -18.89 31.28
N PRO A 185 6.15 -19.75 32.30
CA PRO A 185 6.53 -21.16 32.18
C PRO A 185 5.55 -21.92 31.26
N GLY A 186 6.05 -22.91 30.51
CA GLY A 186 5.23 -23.80 29.68
C GLY A 186 5.28 -23.54 28.17
N ILE A 187 5.93 -22.46 27.72
CA ILE A 187 6.22 -22.26 26.29
C ILE A 187 7.25 -23.32 25.84
N GLU A 188 6.85 -24.24 24.96
CA GLU A 188 7.79 -25.20 24.37
C GLU A 188 8.69 -24.53 23.32
N ARG A 189 8.10 -23.64 22.52
CA ARG A 189 8.76 -22.92 21.43
C ARG A 189 7.94 -21.71 21.01
N TYR A 190 8.59 -20.70 20.45
CA TYR A 190 7.91 -19.66 19.66
C TYR A 190 8.61 -19.40 18.32
N MET A 191 7.88 -18.78 17.39
CA MET A 191 8.40 -18.23 16.14
C MET A 191 7.95 -16.79 16.00
N LEU A 192 8.83 -15.90 15.55
CA LEU A 192 8.55 -14.45 15.49
C LEU A 192 7.52 -14.05 14.42
N SER A 193 7.37 -14.86 13.35
CA SER A 193 6.31 -14.70 12.35
C SER A 193 5.62 -16.03 12.12
N GLY A 194 4.38 -16.12 12.59
CA GLY A 194 3.43 -17.20 12.34
C GLY A 194 2.50 -16.90 11.16
N ALA A 195 2.92 -16.05 10.22
CA ALA A 195 2.15 -15.62 9.05
C ALA A 195 0.84 -14.84 9.33
N MET A 196 0.53 -14.51 10.58
CA MET A 196 -0.66 -13.72 10.98
C MET A 196 -0.42 -12.20 10.99
N ASP A 197 0.80 -11.72 10.77
CA ASP A 197 1.03 -10.34 10.36
C ASP A 197 0.47 -10.13 8.95
N THR A 198 0.62 -11.18 8.15
CA THR A 198 0.56 -11.29 6.70
C THR A 198 1.33 -10.22 5.94
N ASP A 199 2.66 -10.23 6.05
CA ASP A 199 3.55 -9.44 5.22
C ASP A 199 3.71 -10.03 3.81
N LYS A 200 3.56 -9.17 2.79
CA LYS A 200 3.78 -9.41 1.36
C LYS A 200 2.95 -10.54 0.76
N LYS A 201 1.74 -10.74 1.30
CA LYS A 201 0.78 -11.77 0.85
C LYS A 201 -0.64 -11.23 0.99
N HIS A 202 -1.54 -11.72 0.16
CA HIS A 202 -2.97 -11.44 0.32
C HIS A 202 -3.48 -12.00 1.65
N SER A 203 -4.40 -11.29 2.32
CA SER A 203 -5.01 -11.77 3.55
C SER A 203 -6.36 -11.09 3.85
N GLN A 204 -7.36 -11.89 4.19
CA GLN A 204 -8.65 -11.39 4.68
C GLN A 204 -8.50 -10.69 6.03
N LEU A 205 -7.55 -11.13 6.85
CA LEU A 205 -7.27 -10.52 8.15
C LEU A 205 -6.86 -9.05 7.99
N ASN A 206 -6.02 -8.74 7.01
CA ASN A 206 -5.57 -7.38 6.69
C ASN A 206 -6.71 -6.52 6.12
N THR A 207 -7.71 -7.14 5.48
CA THR A 207 -8.92 -6.45 5.02
C THR A 207 -9.80 -5.99 6.19
N LEU A 208 -9.97 -6.86 7.19
CA LEU A 208 -10.79 -6.59 8.38
C LEU A 208 -10.07 -5.72 9.41
N TYR A 209 -8.78 -5.96 9.63
CA TYR A 209 -7.94 -5.22 10.58
C TYR A 209 -6.76 -4.61 9.83
N THR A 210 -6.60 -3.29 9.93
CA THR A 210 -5.61 -2.54 9.13
C THR A 210 -4.21 -3.15 9.21
N ARG A 211 -3.42 -2.97 8.14
CA ARG A 211 -1.96 -3.16 8.13
C ARG A 211 -1.33 -2.03 7.34
N GLY A 212 -0.54 -1.19 8.01
CA GLY A 212 -0.27 0.16 7.56
C GLY A 212 -1.49 1.06 7.80
N LYS A 213 -1.85 1.85 6.79
CA LYS A 213 -2.93 2.84 6.83
C LYS A 213 -4.20 2.28 6.23
N ARG A 214 -5.33 2.46 6.91
CA ARG A 214 -6.66 2.28 6.34
C ARG A 214 -7.12 3.61 5.79
N VAL A 215 -7.28 3.71 4.47
CA VAL A 215 -7.63 4.96 3.80
C VAL A 215 -8.97 4.81 3.11
N VAL A 216 -9.87 5.77 3.32
CA VAL A 216 -11.13 5.88 2.57
C VAL A 216 -11.05 7.15 1.72
N ALA A 217 -11.18 7.00 0.40
CA ALA A 217 -11.34 8.10 -0.53
C ALA A 217 -12.74 8.05 -1.13
N GLU A 218 -13.43 9.18 -1.16
CA GLU A 218 -14.84 9.26 -1.56
C GLU A 218 -15.15 10.55 -2.36
N VAL A 219 -16.19 10.47 -3.18
CA VAL A 219 -16.70 11.59 -3.97
C VAL A 219 -18.17 11.38 -4.31
N THR A 220 -18.93 12.47 -4.44
CA THR A 220 -20.27 12.46 -5.05
C THR A 220 -20.20 13.21 -6.37
N LEU A 221 -20.61 12.54 -7.45
CA LEU A 221 -20.45 13.02 -8.83
C LEU A 221 -21.81 13.25 -9.50
N PRO A 222 -22.09 14.45 -10.02
CA PRO A 222 -23.27 14.66 -10.86
C PRO A 222 -23.22 13.78 -12.12
N SER A 223 -24.32 13.10 -12.47
CA SER A 223 -24.34 12.20 -13.65
C SER A 223 -23.96 12.93 -14.94
N THR A 224 -24.38 14.20 -15.10
CA THR A 224 -24.05 15.03 -16.26
C THR A 224 -22.55 15.29 -16.38
N LEU A 225 -21.83 15.39 -15.25
CA LEU A 225 -20.38 15.56 -15.24
C LEU A 225 -19.67 14.27 -15.64
N ILE A 226 -20.14 13.12 -15.15
CA ILE A 226 -19.62 11.81 -15.55
C ILE A 226 -19.81 11.61 -17.05
N GLU A 227 -21.00 11.90 -17.59
CA GLU A 227 -21.26 11.76 -19.03
C GLU A 227 -20.34 12.66 -19.86
N LYS A 228 -20.16 13.92 -19.45
CA LYS A 228 -19.29 14.88 -20.12
C LYS A 228 -17.82 14.46 -20.14
N VAL A 229 -17.29 13.92 -19.04
CA VAL A 229 -15.85 13.63 -18.89
C VAL A 229 -15.49 12.20 -19.26
N MET A 230 -16.39 11.26 -18.99
CA MET A 230 -16.16 9.82 -19.06
C MET A 230 -17.01 9.10 -20.11
N GLY A 231 -18.00 9.76 -20.71
CA GLY A 231 -18.83 9.18 -21.78
C GLY A 231 -19.84 8.13 -21.31
N VAL A 232 -20.06 7.99 -20.00
CA VAL A 232 -21.01 7.04 -19.41
C VAL A 232 -21.84 7.71 -18.32
N SER A 233 -23.03 7.17 -18.00
CA SER A 233 -23.88 7.70 -16.92
C SER A 233 -23.52 7.14 -15.55
N GLY A 234 -23.86 7.88 -14.48
CA GLY A 234 -23.70 7.41 -13.11
C GLY A 234 -24.49 6.12 -12.83
N ASN A 235 -25.69 5.99 -13.41
CA ASN A 235 -26.50 4.78 -13.32
C ASN A 235 -25.83 3.57 -13.99
N ALA A 236 -25.12 3.77 -15.11
CA ALA A 236 -24.37 2.70 -15.75
C ALA A 236 -23.23 2.20 -14.84
N LEU A 237 -22.48 3.12 -14.22
CA LEU A 237 -21.43 2.78 -13.25
C LEU A 237 -22.00 2.05 -12.02
N PHE A 238 -23.12 2.51 -11.48
CA PHE A 238 -23.81 1.87 -10.35
C PHE A 238 -24.19 0.42 -10.67
N LYS A 239 -24.82 0.17 -11.82
CA LYS A 239 -25.18 -1.18 -12.27
C LYS A 239 -23.95 -2.05 -12.53
N ALA A 240 -22.91 -1.50 -13.15
CA ALA A 240 -21.67 -2.21 -13.43
C ALA A 240 -20.96 -2.67 -12.15
N ARG A 241 -20.98 -1.82 -11.11
CA ARG A 241 -20.46 -2.20 -9.79
C ARG A 241 -21.18 -3.42 -9.23
N ALA A 242 -22.50 -3.49 -9.32
CA ALA A 242 -23.25 -4.65 -8.82
C ALA A 242 -22.84 -5.96 -9.53
N ILE A 243 -22.57 -5.90 -10.83
CA ILE A 243 -22.05 -7.03 -11.62
C ILE A 243 -20.65 -7.43 -11.13
N ASN A 244 -19.75 -6.45 -11.00
CA ASN A 244 -18.37 -6.70 -10.56
C ASN A 244 -18.29 -7.25 -9.14
N GLN A 245 -19.21 -6.87 -8.24
CA GLN A 245 -19.28 -7.44 -6.89
C GLN A 245 -19.58 -8.94 -6.90
N VAL A 246 -20.53 -9.39 -7.74
CA VAL A 246 -20.84 -10.82 -7.87
C VAL A 246 -19.63 -11.56 -8.44
N GLY A 247 -19.00 -11.02 -9.49
CA GLY A 247 -17.80 -11.60 -10.08
C GLY A 247 -16.63 -11.70 -9.08
N GLY A 248 -16.36 -10.62 -8.35
CA GLY A 248 -15.30 -10.57 -7.35
C GLY A 248 -15.52 -11.55 -6.19
N LEU A 249 -16.77 -11.69 -5.72
CA LEU A 249 -17.13 -12.68 -4.70
C LEU A 249 -16.86 -14.10 -5.18
N LEU A 250 -17.34 -14.45 -6.38
CA LEU A 250 -17.14 -15.78 -6.95
C LEU A 250 -15.66 -16.10 -7.18
N ALA A 251 -14.86 -15.10 -7.53
CA ALA A 251 -13.42 -15.23 -7.72
C ALA A 251 -12.62 -15.29 -6.40
N GLY A 252 -13.22 -15.01 -5.25
CA GLY A 252 -12.50 -14.87 -3.98
C GLY A 252 -11.55 -13.68 -3.96
N SER A 253 -11.85 -12.61 -4.71
CA SER A 253 -11.00 -11.43 -4.80
C SER A 253 -11.04 -10.60 -3.51
N ILE A 254 -9.87 -10.15 -3.05
CA ILE A 254 -9.75 -9.16 -1.94
C ILE A 254 -9.88 -7.71 -2.43
N ASN A 255 -10.09 -7.54 -3.73
CA ASN A 255 -10.28 -6.26 -4.37
C ASN A 255 -11.60 -6.28 -5.13
N THR A 256 -12.55 -5.44 -4.71
CA THR A 256 -13.83 -5.31 -5.38
C THR A 256 -13.91 -4.11 -6.34
N GLY A 257 -12.82 -3.36 -6.46
CA GLY A 257 -12.59 -2.39 -7.52
C GLY A 257 -12.01 -3.05 -8.78
N ALA A 258 -11.52 -2.22 -9.68
CA ALA A 258 -11.04 -2.62 -10.98
C ALA A 258 -9.51 -2.77 -11.02
N HIS A 259 -8.73 -1.83 -10.45
CA HIS A 259 -7.26 -1.83 -10.64
C HIS A 259 -6.44 -1.01 -9.62
N SER A 260 -6.86 -0.91 -8.36
CA SER A 260 -6.06 -0.19 -7.33
C SER A 260 -4.56 -0.57 -7.31
N ALA A 261 -4.22 -1.83 -7.64
CA ALA A 261 -2.85 -2.32 -7.80
C ALA A 261 -2.00 -1.44 -8.74
N ASN A 262 -2.55 -0.96 -9.86
CA ASN A 262 -1.81 -0.21 -10.88
C ASN A 262 -1.30 1.13 -10.32
N GLY A 263 -2.20 1.93 -9.75
CA GLY A 263 -1.89 3.24 -9.19
C GLY A 263 -0.99 3.16 -7.95
N ILE A 264 -1.20 2.16 -7.11
CA ILE A 264 -0.35 1.91 -5.93
C ILE A 264 1.04 1.49 -6.40
N THR A 265 1.17 0.56 -7.34
CA THR A 265 2.48 0.13 -7.85
C THR A 265 3.23 1.30 -8.47
N ALA A 266 2.55 2.10 -9.30
CA ALA A 266 3.18 3.21 -10.00
C ALA A 266 3.66 4.31 -9.04
N THR A 267 2.88 4.63 -8.01
CA THR A 267 3.30 5.58 -6.96
C THR A 267 4.36 4.99 -6.04
N PHE A 268 4.31 3.68 -5.74
CA PHE A 268 5.29 2.99 -4.90
C PHE A 268 6.69 3.03 -5.51
N ILE A 269 6.80 2.70 -6.80
CA ILE A 269 8.08 2.75 -7.52
C ILE A 269 8.59 4.20 -7.61
N ALA A 270 7.71 5.16 -7.93
CA ALA A 270 8.09 6.57 -8.05
C ALA A 270 8.58 7.15 -6.72
N MET A 271 7.99 6.74 -5.60
CA MET A 271 8.20 7.37 -4.29
C MET A 271 9.00 6.49 -3.32
N GLY A 272 9.63 5.41 -3.79
CA GLY A 272 10.59 4.62 -3.00
C GLY A 272 9.97 3.80 -1.89
N GLN A 273 8.72 3.37 -2.09
CA GLN A 273 8.02 2.47 -1.20
C GLN A 273 8.48 1.02 -1.46
N ASP A 274 8.20 0.10 -0.53
CA ASP A 274 8.45 -1.32 -0.77
C ASP A 274 7.38 -1.87 -1.72
N VAL A 275 7.75 -2.02 -3.01
CA VAL A 275 6.83 -2.46 -4.06
C VAL A 275 6.26 -3.85 -3.81
N ALA A 276 6.92 -4.70 -3.02
CA ALA A 276 6.36 -6.01 -2.67
C ALA A 276 5.14 -5.90 -1.76
N ASN A 277 4.96 -4.77 -1.04
CA ASN A 277 3.74 -4.52 -0.28
C ASN A 277 2.51 -4.26 -1.15
N VAL A 278 2.64 -4.12 -2.48
CA VAL A 278 1.48 -4.13 -3.38
C VAL A 278 0.64 -5.40 -3.18
N ALA A 279 1.25 -6.54 -2.82
CA ALA A 279 0.53 -7.77 -2.50
C ALA A 279 -0.53 -7.64 -1.38
N GLU A 280 -0.43 -6.58 -0.58
CA GLU A 280 -1.36 -6.25 0.50
C GLU A 280 -2.09 -4.93 0.22
N SER A 281 -1.33 -3.90 -0.17
CA SER A 281 -1.85 -2.55 -0.39
C SER A 281 -2.78 -2.47 -1.59
N SER A 282 -2.73 -3.41 -2.53
CA SER A 282 -3.71 -3.49 -3.63
C SER A 282 -5.09 -4.01 -3.20
N ALA A 283 -5.27 -4.45 -1.95
CA ALA A 283 -6.62 -4.76 -1.45
C ALA A 283 -7.49 -3.51 -1.53
N ALA A 284 -8.75 -3.67 -1.89
CA ALA A 284 -9.67 -2.54 -1.95
C ALA A 284 -11.13 -2.98 -1.80
N VAL A 285 -11.91 -2.18 -1.08
CA VAL A 285 -13.36 -2.35 -0.96
C VAL A 285 -14.02 -1.13 -1.57
N VAL A 286 -14.77 -1.38 -2.65
CA VAL A 286 -15.53 -0.35 -3.36
C VAL A 286 -16.99 -0.38 -2.94
N TYR A 287 -17.52 0.81 -2.63
CA TYR A 287 -18.93 1.05 -2.43
C TYR A 287 -19.41 2.17 -3.35
N ALA A 288 -20.64 2.03 -3.83
CA ALA A 288 -21.27 3.01 -4.70
C ALA A 288 -22.75 3.13 -4.37
N ASP A 289 -23.29 4.34 -4.52
CA ASP A 289 -24.69 4.64 -4.31
C ASP A 289 -25.20 5.67 -5.32
N LEU A 290 -26.53 5.76 -5.45
CA LEU A 290 -27.20 6.83 -6.19
C LEU A 290 -28.11 7.57 -5.22
N ASP A 291 -27.93 8.88 -5.12
CA ASP A 291 -28.89 9.69 -4.37
C ASP A 291 -30.19 9.90 -5.16
N ASP A 292 -31.20 10.49 -4.51
CA ASP A 292 -32.52 10.75 -5.10
C ASP A 292 -32.46 11.69 -6.34
N GLN A 293 -31.36 12.42 -6.51
CA GLN A 293 -31.12 13.30 -7.66
C GLN A 293 -30.36 12.59 -8.79
N GLY A 294 -29.97 11.33 -8.60
CA GLY A 294 -29.19 10.54 -9.54
C GLY A 294 -27.69 10.88 -9.54
N ASN A 295 -27.19 11.59 -8.52
CA ASN A 295 -25.75 11.76 -8.34
C ASN A 295 -25.13 10.46 -7.86
N TYR A 296 -23.95 10.16 -8.36
CA TYR A 296 -23.22 8.94 -8.08
C TYR A 296 -22.25 9.15 -6.94
N TYR A 297 -22.56 8.59 -5.77
CA TYR A 297 -21.60 8.46 -4.70
C TYR A 297 -20.69 7.27 -4.98
N PHE A 298 -19.39 7.48 -4.86
CA PHE A 298 -18.39 6.43 -5.03
C PHE A 298 -17.33 6.55 -3.94
N SER A 299 -16.99 5.41 -3.33
CA SER A 299 -15.87 5.33 -2.41
C SER A 299 -15.03 4.09 -2.63
N ILE A 300 -13.73 4.24 -2.36
CA ILE A 300 -12.78 3.15 -2.26
C ILE A 300 -12.11 3.19 -0.89
N THR A 301 -12.14 2.05 -0.22
CA THR A 301 -11.40 1.81 1.02
C THR A 301 -10.19 0.94 0.69
N ILE A 302 -8.99 1.45 0.94
CA ILE A 302 -7.74 0.69 0.92
C ILE A 302 -7.46 0.26 2.36
N PRO A 303 -7.67 -1.02 2.72
CA PRO A 303 -7.61 -1.45 4.12
C PRO A 303 -6.19 -1.61 4.65
N SER A 304 -5.18 -1.69 3.77
CA SER A 304 -3.81 -2.05 4.15
C SER A 304 -2.74 -1.32 3.34
N LEU A 305 -2.80 0.01 3.32
CA LEU A 305 -1.85 0.84 2.59
C LEU A 305 -0.55 1.01 3.39
N ILE A 306 0.52 0.36 2.94
CA ILE A 306 1.82 0.38 3.63
C ILE A 306 2.71 1.38 2.91
N VAL A 307 2.88 2.55 3.54
CA VAL A 307 3.64 3.67 2.97
C VAL A 307 4.55 4.29 4.03
N ALA A 308 5.58 4.97 3.54
CA ALA A 308 6.59 5.67 4.32
C ALA A 308 6.97 6.99 3.63
N THR A 309 7.33 7.97 4.44
CA THR A 309 7.99 9.20 3.98
C THR A 309 9.40 9.35 4.54
N PHE A 310 9.85 8.31 5.25
CA PHE A 310 11.16 8.21 5.86
C PHE A 310 11.65 6.74 5.87
N GLY A 311 12.92 6.53 5.54
CA GLY A 311 13.59 5.23 5.53
C GLY A 311 13.34 4.39 4.27
N GLY A 312 14.06 3.28 4.13
CA GLY A 312 13.95 2.41 2.94
C GLY A 312 14.35 3.12 1.65
N GLY A 313 13.56 2.94 0.59
CA GLY A 313 13.82 3.56 -0.72
C GLY A 313 13.47 5.05 -0.81
N THR A 314 12.80 5.62 0.19
CA THR A 314 12.33 7.02 0.18
C THR A 314 13.48 8.03 0.14
N GLY A 315 14.68 7.63 0.57
CA GLY A 315 15.89 8.46 0.56
C GLY A 315 16.69 8.42 -0.73
N LEU A 316 16.37 7.50 -1.67
CA LEU A 316 17.07 7.43 -2.95
C LEU A 316 16.78 8.70 -3.77
N PRO A 317 17.75 9.24 -4.53
CA PRO A 317 17.63 10.59 -5.10
C PRO A 317 16.35 10.83 -5.91
N THR A 318 16.05 9.96 -6.89
CA THR A 318 14.85 10.09 -7.74
C THR A 318 13.55 9.95 -6.94
N GLN A 319 13.52 9.03 -5.98
CA GLN A 319 12.35 8.78 -5.13
C GLN A 319 12.08 9.95 -4.19
N LYS A 320 13.15 10.55 -3.65
CA LYS A 320 13.09 11.73 -2.81
C LYS A 320 12.56 12.94 -3.58
N GLU A 321 13.03 13.18 -4.80
CA GLU A 321 12.50 14.23 -5.68
C GLU A 321 10.98 14.06 -5.89
N CYS A 322 10.52 12.83 -6.18
CA CYS A 322 9.09 12.55 -6.35
C CYS A 322 8.28 12.83 -5.08
N LEU A 323 8.80 12.49 -3.89
CA LEU A 323 8.17 12.82 -2.62
C LEU A 323 8.18 14.33 -2.33
N GLU A 324 9.23 15.05 -2.71
CA GLU A 324 9.32 16.51 -2.57
C GLU A 324 8.33 17.23 -3.47
N MET A 325 8.13 16.76 -4.71
CA MET A 325 7.15 17.32 -5.67
C MET A 325 5.73 17.36 -5.10
N ILE A 326 5.33 16.36 -4.31
CA ILE A 326 4.00 16.31 -3.65
C ILE A 326 4.04 16.78 -2.18
N GLY A 327 5.17 17.34 -1.74
CA GLY A 327 5.38 17.84 -0.39
C GLY A 327 5.21 16.76 0.69
N CYS A 328 5.64 15.54 0.40
CA CYS A 328 5.56 14.36 1.28
C CYS A 328 6.92 13.82 1.73
N SER A 329 8.05 14.47 1.43
CA SER A 329 9.37 14.03 1.92
C SER A 329 9.61 14.38 3.40
N GLY A 330 9.99 13.39 4.22
CA GLY A 330 10.37 13.57 5.64
C GLY A 330 9.26 13.28 6.66
N SER A 331 9.50 13.67 7.92
CA SER A 331 8.60 13.40 9.05
C SER A 331 7.28 14.21 9.01
N GLY A 332 6.25 13.69 9.66
CA GLY A 332 4.91 14.27 9.77
C GLY A 332 4.07 14.23 8.50
N LYS A 333 4.46 13.41 7.50
CA LYS A 333 3.91 13.47 6.14
C LYS A 333 3.36 12.14 5.62
N VAL A 334 3.51 11.04 6.35
CA VAL A 334 3.05 9.73 5.88
C VAL A 334 1.54 9.65 5.66
N ARG A 335 0.75 10.35 6.49
CA ARG A 335 -0.71 10.39 6.33
C ARG A 335 -1.14 11.25 5.14
N LYS A 336 -0.43 12.35 4.89
CA LYS A 336 -0.61 13.16 3.68
C LYS A 336 -0.34 12.32 2.42
N LEU A 337 0.75 11.54 2.42
CA LEU A 337 1.06 10.61 1.34
C LEU A 337 -0.06 9.57 1.15
N ALA A 338 -0.55 8.98 2.25
CA ALA A 338 -1.62 8.00 2.24
C ALA A 338 -2.92 8.57 1.63
N GLU A 339 -3.28 9.81 1.96
CA GLU A 339 -4.45 10.49 1.40
C GLU A 339 -4.29 10.78 -0.10
N ILE A 340 -3.12 11.25 -0.54
CA ILE A 340 -2.83 11.50 -1.96
C ILE A 340 -2.90 10.20 -2.77
N ILE A 341 -2.37 9.09 -2.24
CA ILE A 341 -2.47 7.77 -2.89
C ILE A 341 -3.92 7.29 -2.91
N GLY A 342 -4.69 7.48 -1.82
CA GLY A 342 -6.12 7.17 -1.78
C GLY A 342 -6.92 7.88 -2.88
N ALA A 343 -6.73 9.20 -3.02
CA ALA A 343 -7.34 9.99 -4.10
C ALA A 343 -6.86 9.59 -5.49
N THR A 344 -5.57 9.25 -5.63
CA THR A 344 -4.99 8.73 -6.89
C THR A 344 -5.69 7.44 -7.31
N VAL A 345 -5.88 6.51 -6.38
CA VAL A 345 -6.57 5.24 -6.64
C VAL A 345 -8.04 5.50 -7.01
N LEU A 346 -8.75 6.35 -6.27
CA LEU A 346 -10.14 6.74 -6.60
C LEU A 346 -10.25 7.28 -8.03
N ALA A 347 -9.32 8.14 -8.46
CA ALA A 347 -9.27 8.69 -9.81
C ALA A 347 -9.13 7.59 -10.87
N GLY A 348 -8.18 6.67 -10.65
CA GLY A 348 -7.97 5.53 -11.54
C GLY A 348 -9.21 4.66 -11.66
N GLU A 349 -9.82 4.29 -10.54
CA GLU A 349 -11.01 3.43 -10.49
C GLU A 349 -12.16 3.97 -11.33
N LEU A 350 -12.52 5.25 -11.11
CA LEU A 350 -13.56 5.93 -11.89
C LEU A 350 -13.24 5.91 -13.39
N SER A 351 -12.00 6.21 -13.75
CA SER A 351 -11.60 6.25 -15.16
C SER A 351 -11.63 4.87 -15.82
N LEU A 352 -11.09 3.82 -15.19
CA LEU A 352 -11.05 2.49 -15.80
C LEU A 352 -12.45 1.91 -15.95
N MET A 353 -13.28 1.96 -14.90
CA MET A 353 -14.64 1.43 -14.96
C MET A 353 -15.45 2.11 -16.07
N SER A 354 -15.31 3.43 -16.23
CA SER A 354 -15.94 4.14 -17.33
C SER A 354 -15.41 3.72 -18.71
N ALA A 355 -14.09 3.53 -18.88
CA ALA A 355 -13.52 3.08 -20.15
C ALA A 355 -14.02 1.68 -20.56
N VAL A 356 -14.14 0.77 -19.59
CA VAL A 356 -14.67 -0.58 -19.82
C VAL A 356 -16.12 -0.51 -20.29
N LEU A 357 -16.94 0.32 -19.64
CA LEU A 357 -18.35 0.49 -20.00
C LEU A 357 -18.57 1.18 -21.34
N ALA A 358 -17.73 2.15 -21.70
CA ALA A 358 -17.82 2.86 -22.98
C ALA A 358 -17.39 1.97 -24.18
N GLY A 359 -16.73 0.83 -23.93
CA GLY A 359 -16.10 0.02 -24.98
C GLY A 359 -14.74 0.57 -25.44
N ASP A 360 -14.27 1.67 -24.85
CA ASP A 360 -13.04 2.37 -25.21
C ASP A 360 -11.76 1.72 -24.65
N TRP A 361 -11.91 0.71 -23.78
CA TRP A 361 -10.76 0.07 -23.14
C TRP A 361 -9.82 -0.60 -24.14
N VAL A 362 -10.38 -1.33 -25.11
CA VAL A 362 -9.60 -2.05 -26.14
C VAL A 362 -8.94 -1.09 -27.12
N THR A 363 -9.67 -0.07 -27.58
CA THR A 363 -9.17 0.91 -28.56
C THR A 363 -8.06 1.79 -27.98
N SER A 364 -8.18 2.19 -26.71
CA SER A 364 -7.15 2.98 -26.01
C SER A 364 -5.86 2.18 -25.77
N HIS A 365 -5.98 0.92 -25.35
CA HIS A 365 -4.82 0.02 -25.20
C HIS A 365 -4.15 -0.25 -26.54
N ASP A 366 -4.92 -0.42 -27.63
CA ASP A 366 -4.36 -0.63 -28.95
C ASP A 366 -3.64 0.61 -29.52
N ALA A 367 -4.12 1.82 -29.22
CA ALA A 367 -3.53 3.07 -29.71
C ALA A 367 -2.28 3.51 -28.95
N LEU A 368 -2.25 3.32 -27.63
CA LEU A 368 -1.20 3.87 -26.74
C LEU A 368 -0.40 2.80 -25.98
N GLY A 369 -0.90 1.56 -25.90
CA GLY A 369 -0.27 0.45 -25.18
C GLY A 369 0.52 -0.51 -26.06
N ARG A 370 0.41 -0.41 -27.40
CA ARG A 370 1.24 -1.20 -28.32
C ARG A 370 2.54 -0.47 -28.63
N ASN A 371 3.64 -0.96 -28.07
CA ASN A 371 4.98 -0.67 -28.57
C ASN A 371 5.14 -1.35 -29.95
N ARG A 372 4.64 -0.73 -31.01
CA ARG A 372 4.91 -1.15 -32.39
C ARG A 372 6.30 -0.66 -32.75
N ASN A 373 7.21 -1.62 -32.99
CA ASN A 373 8.53 -1.36 -33.58
C ASN A 373 8.40 -0.74 -34.97
#